data_AF-A0A5K1CIX8-F1
#
_entry.id   AF-A0A5K1CIX8-F1
#
_cell.length_a   1.000
_cell.length_b   1.000
_cell.length_c   1.000
_cell.angle_alpha   90.00
_cell.angle_beta   90.00
_cell.angle_gamma   90.00
#
_symmetry.space_group_name_H-M   'P 1'
#
loop_
_entity.id
_entity.type
_entity.pdbx_description
1 polymer ?
#
loop_
_entity_poly.entity_id
_entity_poly.type
_entity_poly.pdbx_seq_one_letter_code
_entity_poly.pdbx_strand_id
1 'polypeptide(L)'
;ERLGVWLALFPTVYLSAGTATAIILIGGETMKLFFQIVCGPVCQTNPLSTIEWYLVFTSLCIVLSQLPNLNSIAGLSLIGAVTAITYTTMAWVLSVSQPRSPTISYQPLSLPSFSASSFTVLNALGIVAFAFRGHNLALEIQ
;
A
#
# COMPACT_ATOMS: atom_id res chain seq x y z
N GLU A 1 9.43 23.73 -25.40
CA GLU A 1 9.43 23.76 -23.92
C GLU A 1 8.08 23.43 -23.28
N ARG A 2 6.95 24.09 -23.64
CA ARG A 2 5.63 23.80 -23.03
C ARG A 2 5.10 22.36 -23.19
N LEU A 3 5.43 21.70 -24.31
CA LEU A 3 4.97 20.33 -24.57
C LEU A 3 5.61 19.31 -23.62
N GLY A 4 6.90 19.46 -23.30
CA GLY A 4 7.61 18.56 -22.39
C GLY A 4 7.10 18.64 -20.95
N VAL A 5 6.76 19.86 -20.49
CA VAL A 5 6.14 20.06 -19.16
C VAL A 5 4.79 19.36 -19.11
N TRP A 6 3.94 19.49 -20.12
CA TRP A 6 2.63 18.84 -20.13
C TRP A 6 2.73 17.31 -20.19
N LEU A 7 3.70 16.80 -20.96
CA LEU A 7 3.97 15.37 -21.08
C LEU A 7 4.46 14.73 -19.76
N ALA A 8 5.19 15.48 -18.94
CA ALA A 8 5.67 15.01 -17.63
C ALA A 8 4.64 15.21 -16.52
N LEU A 9 3.87 16.30 -16.57
CA LEU A 9 2.91 16.65 -15.52
C LEU A 9 1.71 15.69 -15.50
N PHE A 10 1.20 15.30 -16.66
CA PHE A 10 0.04 14.41 -16.75
C PHE A 10 0.28 13.03 -16.09
N PRO A 11 1.37 12.30 -16.40
CA PRO A 11 1.70 11.05 -15.71
C PRO A 11 1.90 11.22 -14.20
N THR A 12 2.56 12.29 -13.76
CA THR A 12 2.86 12.53 -12.35
C THR A 12 1.59 12.80 -11.52
N VAL A 13 0.67 13.61 -12.04
CA VAL A 13 -0.63 13.85 -11.38
C VAL A 13 -1.46 12.57 -11.32
N TYR A 14 -1.51 11.81 -12.42
CA TYR A 14 -2.23 10.54 -12.46
C TYR A 14 -1.67 9.52 -11.47
N LEU A 15 -0.34 9.40 -11.43
CA LEU A 15 0.37 8.54 -10.48
C LEU A 15 0.10 8.96 -9.03
N SER A 16 0.18 10.26 -8.72
CA SER A 16 -0.13 10.79 -7.39
C SER A 16 -1.56 10.45 -6.97
N ALA A 17 -2.55 10.72 -7.83
CA ALA A 17 -3.96 10.40 -7.56
C ALA A 17 -4.19 8.89 -7.35
N GLY A 18 -3.59 8.06 -8.20
CA GLY A 18 -3.65 6.60 -8.06
C GLY A 18 -3.05 6.11 -6.75
N THR A 19 -1.91 6.66 -6.35
CA THR A 19 -1.24 6.29 -5.08
C THR A 19 -2.03 6.71 -3.86
N ALA A 20 -2.61 7.92 -3.87
CA ALA A 20 -3.47 8.39 -2.80
C ALA A 20 -4.70 7.48 -2.64
N THR A 21 -5.32 7.10 -3.76
CA THR A 21 -6.46 6.19 -3.78
C THR A 21 -6.10 4.82 -3.20
N ALA A 22 -4.97 4.25 -3.63
CA ALA A 22 -4.48 2.96 -3.13
C ALA A 22 -4.21 3.00 -1.61
N ILE A 23 -3.61 4.08 -1.09
CA ILE A 23 -3.37 4.26 0.33
C ILE A 23 -4.69 4.35 1.12
N ILE A 24 -5.70 5.03 0.58
CA ILE A 24 -7.03 5.11 1.22
C ILE A 24 -7.70 3.74 1.30
N LEU A 25 -7.66 2.95 0.22
CA LEU A 25 -8.22 1.59 0.23
C LEU A 25 -7.52 0.70 1.27
N ILE A 26 -6.19 0.62 1.19
CA ILE A 26 -5.40 -0.24 2.09
C ILE A 26 -5.54 0.24 3.55
N GLY A 27 -5.49 1.56 3.78
CA GLY A 27 -5.63 2.16 5.10
C GLY A 27 -7.01 1.92 5.73
N GLY A 28 -8.08 2.04 4.94
CA GLY A 28 -9.42 1.77 5.43
C GLY A 28 -9.70 0.28 5.64
N GLU A 29 -9.20 -0.62 4.79
CA GLU A 29 -9.30 -2.07 5.01
C GLU A 29 -8.53 -2.50 6.27
N THR A 30 -7.32 -1.95 6.49
CA THR A 30 -6.52 -2.26 7.68
C THR A 30 -7.17 -1.72 8.96
N MET A 31 -7.78 -0.54 8.95
CA MET A 31 -8.56 -0.04 10.10
C MET A 31 -9.78 -0.93 10.40
N LYS A 32 -10.48 -1.37 9.37
CA LYS A 32 -11.60 -2.31 9.52
C LYS A 32 -11.15 -3.62 10.17
N LEU A 33 -10.04 -4.21 9.70
CA LEU A 33 -9.47 -5.42 10.28
C LEU A 33 -9.03 -5.20 11.73
N PHE A 34 -8.34 -4.08 12.01
CA PHE A 34 -7.93 -3.73 13.37
C PHE A 34 -9.14 -3.62 14.31
N PHE A 35 -10.20 -2.94 13.87
CA PHE A 35 -11.44 -2.85 14.63
C PHE A 35 -12.04 -4.23 14.90
N GLN A 36 -12.12 -5.10 13.89
CA GLN A 36 -12.62 -6.47 14.06
C GLN A 36 -11.79 -7.29 15.06
N ILE A 37 -10.46 -7.12 15.07
CA ILE A 37 -9.56 -7.80 16.01
C ILE A 37 -9.78 -7.30 17.44
N VAL A 38 -9.88 -5.98 17.65
CA VAL A 38 -10.01 -5.37 18.98
C VAL A 38 -11.41 -5.58 19.58
N CYS A 39 -12.45 -5.42 18.77
CA CYS A 39 -13.84 -5.49 19.24
C CYS A 39 -14.31 -6.93 19.49
N GLY A 40 -13.66 -7.93 18.86
CA GLY A 40 -13.95 -9.35 19.08
C GLY A 40 -15.43 -9.71 18.85
N PRO A 41 -15.98 -10.71 19.57
CA PRO A 41 -17.37 -11.14 19.41
C PRO A 41 -18.42 -10.17 19.98
N VAL A 42 -18.00 -9.09 20.64
CA VAL A 42 -18.89 -8.20 21.42
C VAL A 42 -19.57 -7.15 20.55
N CYS A 43 -18.99 -6.81 19.38
CA CYS A 43 -19.43 -5.71 18.53
C CYS A 43 -20.25 -6.17 17.31
N GLN A 44 -21.16 -7.12 17.51
CA GLN A 44 -22.07 -7.62 16.47
C GLN A 44 -23.18 -6.64 16.07
N THR A 45 -23.35 -5.53 16.78
CA THR A 45 -24.40 -4.54 16.50
C THR A 45 -23.92 -3.59 15.40
N ASN A 46 -24.22 -3.93 14.16
CA ASN A 46 -24.02 -3.14 12.93
C ASN A 46 -22.55 -2.88 12.55
N PRO A 47 -21.88 -3.82 11.86
CA PRO A 47 -20.56 -3.56 11.31
C PRO A 47 -20.64 -2.44 10.27
N LEU A 48 -19.83 -1.39 10.44
CA LEU A 48 -19.66 -0.35 9.42
C LEU A 48 -19.30 -0.98 8.07
N SER A 49 -19.87 -0.44 7.00
CA SER A 49 -19.57 -0.85 5.64
C SER A 49 -18.11 -0.54 5.30
N THR A 50 -17.51 -1.31 4.40
CA THR A 50 -16.14 -1.09 3.93
C THR A 50 -15.95 0.35 3.40
N ILE A 51 -16.99 0.91 2.75
CA ILE A 51 -16.96 2.28 2.22
C ILE A 51 -16.92 3.32 3.36
N GLU A 52 -17.62 3.07 4.46
CA GLU A 52 -17.61 3.98 5.62
C GLU A 52 -16.23 4.00 6.26
N TRP A 53 -15.56 2.85 6.34
CA TRP A 53 -14.16 2.78 6.78
C TRP A 53 -13.20 3.55 5.87
N TYR A 54 -13.44 3.56 4.56
CA TYR A 54 -12.65 4.37 3.62
C TYR A 54 -12.86 5.87 3.88
N LEU A 55 -14.09 6.29 4.17
CA LEU A 55 -14.40 7.68 4.51
C LEU A 55 -13.78 8.09 5.85
N VAL A 56 -13.82 7.23 6.86
CA VAL A 56 -13.17 7.46 8.17
C VAL A 56 -11.66 7.58 8.01
N PHE A 57 -11.02 6.71 7.22
CA PHE A 57 -9.59 6.82 6.96
C PHE A 57 -9.25 8.12 6.21
N THR A 58 -10.07 8.48 5.20
CA THR A 58 -9.88 9.72 4.43
C THR A 58 -10.01 10.96 5.31
N SER A 59 -10.99 11.00 6.22
CA SER A 59 -11.16 12.13 7.14
C SER A 59 -9.97 12.28 8.09
N LEU A 60 -9.41 11.16 8.59
CA LEU A 60 -8.17 11.18 9.35
C LEU A 60 -7.00 11.75 8.53
N CYS A 61 -6.84 11.32 7.28
CA CYS A 61 -5.80 11.86 6.39
C CYS A 61 -5.96 13.37 6.15
N ILE A 62 -7.19 13.87 6.01
CA ILE A 62 -7.46 15.30 5.87
C ILE A 62 -7.07 16.04 7.15
N VAL A 63 -7.42 15.54 8.32
CA VAL A 63 -7.03 16.18 9.59
C VAL A 63 -5.51 16.21 9.74
N LEU A 64 -4.83 15.10 9.40
CA LEU A 64 -3.37 15.03 9.42
C LEU A 64 -2.72 15.98 8.41
N SER A 65 -3.32 16.21 7.24
CA SER A 65 -2.78 17.13 6.23
C SER A 65 -2.92 18.60 6.61
N GLN A 66 -3.81 18.93 7.55
CA GLN A 66 -3.94 20.28 8.10
C GLN A 66 -2.84 20.62 9.13
N LEU A 67 -2.04 19.65 9.59
CA LEU A 67 -0.97 19.91 10.57
C LEU A 67 0.21 20.64 9.88
N PRO A 68 0.46 21.93 10.16
CA PRO A 68 1.44 22.73 9.43
C PRO A 68 2.89 22.54 9.94
N ASN A 69 3.11 21.59 10.85
CA ASN A 69 4.37 21.48 11.59
C ASN A 69 5.26 20.36 11.03
N LEU A 70 6.43 20.73 10.49
CA LEU A 70 7.42 19.79 9.96
C LEU A 70 7.83 18.72 10.98
N ASN A 71 7.80 19.04 12.28
CA ASN A 71 8.08 18.06 13.34
C ASN A 71 7.03 16.94 13.42
N SER A 72 5.77 17.22 13.08
CA SER A 72 4.71 16.21 13.05
C SER A 72 4.91 15.21 11.89
N ILE A 73 5.42 15.70 10.76
CA ILE A 73 5.72 14.86 9.58
C ILE A 73 6.92 13.95 9.88
N ALA A 74 7.95 14.47 10.55
CA ALA A 74 9.08 13.66 11.00
C ALA A 74 8.65 12.55 11.98
N GLY A 75 7.73 12.86 12.91
CA GLY A 75 7.15 11.85 13.81
C GLY A 75 6.39 10.74 13.06
N LEU A 76 5.58 11.11 12.06
CA LEU A 76 4.88 10.12 11.22
C LEU A 76 5.86 9.26 10.40
N SER A 77 6.93 9.87 9.87
CA SER A 77 8.00 9.15 9.17
C SER A 77 8.71 8.16 10.10
N LEU A 78 9.01 8.55 11.34
CA LEU A 78 9.61 7.67 12.35
C LEU A 78 8.73 6.45 12.64
N ILE A 79 7.42 6.65 12.85
CA ILE A 79 6.47 5.55 13.06
C ILE A 79 6.45 4.63 11.84
N GLY A 80 6.47 5.19 10.63
CA GLY A 80 6.58 4.43 9.39
C GLY A 80 7.85 3.57 9.32
N ALA A 81 9.00 4.14 9.68
CA ALA A 81 10.27 3.41 9.72
C ALA A 81 10.27 2.27 10.74
N VAL A 82 9.79 2.52 11.96
CA VAL A 82 9.65 1.49 12.99
C VAL A 82 8.74 0.36 12.51
N THR A 83 7.60 0.71 11.89
CA THR A 83 6.65 -0.26 11.35
C THR A 83 7.25 -1.08 10.20
N ALA A 84 8.04 -0.47 9.31
CA ALA A 84 8.73 -1.20 8.24
C ALA A 84 9.75 -2.21 8.78
N ILE A 85 10.50 -1.83 9.82
CA ILE A 85 11.47 -2.71 10.49
C ILE A 85 10.74 -3.87 11.18
N THR A 86 9.66 -3.60 11.91
CA THR A 86 8.89 -4.65 12.60
C THR A 86 8.28 -5.65 11.62
N TYR A 87 7.66 -5.19 10.53
CA TYR A 87 7.12 -6.10 9.51
C TYR A 87 8.21 -6.94 8.84
N THR A 88 9.35 -6.33 8.50
CA THR A 88 10.47 -7.04 7.85
C THR A 88 11.07 -8.09 8.78
N THR A 89 11.25 -7.75 10.06
CA THR A 89 11.75 -8.69 11.07
C THR A 89 10.76 -9.84 11.31
N MET A 90 9.45 -9.57 11.38
CA MET A 90 8.44 -10.62 11.47
C MET A 90 8.47 -11.55 10.26
N ALA A 91 8.52 -11.01 9.04
CA ALA A 91 8.58 -11.82 7.82
C ALA A 91 9.83 -12.72 7.80
N TRP A 92 10.97 -12.19 8.22
CA TRP A 92 12.21 -12.96 8.35
C TRP A 92 12.10 -14.07 9.40
N VAL A 93 11.61 -13.76 10.60
CA VAL A 93 11.43 -14.75 11.69
C VAL A 93 10.45 -15.86 11.26
N LEU A 94 9.33 -15.51 10.63
CA LEU A 94 8.36 -16.50 10.13
C LEU A 94 8.98 -17.41 9.06
N SER A 95 9.81 -16.84 8.17
CA SER A 95 10.50 -17.61 7.13
C SER A 95 11.52 -18.61 7.70
N VAL A 96 12.20 -18.26 8.80
CA VAL A 96 13.19 -19.14 9.45
C VAL A 96 12.52 -20.17 10.35
N SER A 97 11.43 -19.80 11.02
CA SER A 97 10.76 -20.67 12.00
C SER A 97 9.87 -21.74 11.38
N GLN A 98 9.35 -21.54 10.15
CA GLN A 98 8.54 -22.55 9.49
C GLN A 98 9.41 -23.67 8.87
N PRO A 99 9.14 -24.95 9.17
CA PRO A 99 9.79 -26.06 8.50
C PRO A 99 9.38 -26.13 7.02
N ARG A 100 10.34 -26.42 6.15
CA ARG A 100 10.12 -26.58 4.71
C ARG A 100 9.09 -27.67 4.43
N SER A 101 7.96 -27.33 3.79
CA SER A 101 7.00 -28.34 3.35
C SER A 101 7.64 -29.25 2.29
N PRO A 102 7.46 -30.58 2.36
CA PRO A 102 8.22 -31.53 1.53
C PRO A 102 7.78 -31.57 0.06
N THR A 103 6.64 -30.97 -0.31
CA THR A 103 6.06 -31.06 -1.66
C THR A 103 5.84 -29.68 -2.24
N ILE A 104 6.92 -29.02 -2.69
CA ILE A 104 6.83 -27.74 -3.40
C ILE A 104 6.91 -28.04 -4.90
N SER A 105 5.76 -28.00 -5.57
CA SER A 105 5.73 -28.00 -7.04
C SER A 105 6.13 -26.60 -7.52
N TYR A 106 7.33 -26.47 -8.11
CA TYR A 106 7.78 -25.25 -8.78
C TYR A 106 7.23 -25.14 -10.20
N GLN A 107 6.27 -25.99 -10.58
CA GLN A 107 5.60 -25.87 -11.86
C GLN A 107 4.88 -24.52 -11.90
N PRO A 108 5.15 -23.65 -12.89
CA PRO A 108 4.39 -22.43 -13.03
C PRO A 108 2.92 -22.79 -13.11
N LEU A 109 2.07 -22.11 -12.32
CA LEU A 109 0.62 -22.28 -12.38
C LEU A 109 0.21 -22.15 -13.84
N SER A 110 -0.19 -23.27 -14.46
CA SER A 110 -0.55 -23.33 -15.86
C SER A 110 -1.85 -22.55 -16.04
N LEU A 111 -1.73 -21.26 -16.33
CA LEU A 111 -2.86 -20.40 -16.65
C LEU A 111 -3.49 -20.90 -17.96
N PRO A 112 -4.83 -20.98 -18.05
CA PRO A 112 -5.54 -21.67 -19.12
C PRO A 112 -5.34 -21.05 -20.52
N SER A 113 -4.73 -19.86 -20.63
CA SER A 113 -4.46 -19.20 -21.90
C SER A 113 -3.17 -18.38 -21.89
N PHE A 114 -2.52 -18.28 -23.05
CA PHE A 114 -1.33 -17.43 -23.27
C PHE A 114 -1.60 -15.95 -22.92
N SER A 115 -2.81 -15.48 -23.20
CA SER A 115 -3.26 -14.12 -22.85
C SER A 115 -3.26 -13.89 -21.33
N ALA A 116 -3.80 -14.83 -20.55
CA ALA A 116 -3.83 -14.74 -19.09
C ALA A 116 -2.42 -14.72 -18.46
N SER A 117 -1.48 -15.48 -19.05
CA SER A 117 -0.07 -15.45 -18.63
C SER A 117 0.56 -14.07 -18.86
N SER A 118 0.40 -13.51 -20.06
CA SER A 118 0.90 -12.18 -20.40
C SER A 118 0.32 -11.08 -19.50
N PHE A 119 -0.98 -11.13 -19.19
CA PHE A 119 -1.60 -10.18 -18.26
C PHE A 119 -1.07 -10.32 -16.84
N THR A 120 -0.75 -11.54 -16.39
CA THR A 120 -0.17 -11.76 -15.07
C THR A 120 1.24 -11.16 -14.98
N VAL A 121 2.06 -11.33 -16.02
CA VAL A 121 3.39 -10.71 -16.11
C VAL A 121 3.28 -9.18 -16.13
N LEU A 122 2.37 -8.62 -16.92
CA LEU A 122 2.14 -7.17 -16.96
C LEU A 122 1.66 -6.62 -15.60
N ASN A 123 0.80 -7.36 -14.89
CA ASN A 123 0.36 -7.01 -13.55
C ASN A 123 1.54 -7.00 -12.56
N ALA A 124 2.39 -8.03 -12.60
CA ALA A 124 3.59 -8.10 -11.76
C ALA A 124 4.56 -6.95 -12.04
N LEU A 125 4.82 -6.65 -13.32
CA LEU A 125 5.63 -5.48 -13.73
C LEU A 125 5.02 -4.17 -13.24
N GLY A 126 3.69 -4.03 -13.29
CA GLY A 126 2.97 -2.88 -12.76
C GLY A 126 3.16 -2.68 -11.25
N ILE A 127 3.11 -3.77 -10.47
CA ILE A 127 3.36 -3.73 -9.02
C ILE A 127 4.81 -3.31 -8.72
N VAL A 128 5.78 -3.85 -9.46
CA VAL A 128 7.20 -3.46 -9.31
C VAL A 128 7.39 -1.98 -9.66
N ALA A 129 6.84 -1.52 -10.78
CA ALA A 129 6.90 -0.11 -11.17
C ALA A 129 6.26 0.82 -10.13
N PHE A 130 5.13 0.41 -9.53
CA PHE A 130 4.45 1.16 -8.47
C PHE A 130 5.28 1.25 -7.18
N ALA A 131 6.03 0.21 -6.84
CA ALA A 131 6.94 0.21 -5.69
C ALA A 131 8.11 1.20 -5.88
N PHE A 132 8.64 1.32 -7.10
CA PHE A 132 9.78 2.20 -7.44
C PHE A 132 9.38 3.60 -7.95
N ARG A 133 8.21 4.10 -7.56
CA ARG A 133 7.68 5.40 -8.03
C ARG A 133 8.37 6.65 -7.47
N GLY A 134 9.40 6.50 -6.63
CA GLY A 134 10.07 7.59 -5.92
C GLY A 134 10.92 8.54 -6.79
N HIS A 135 11.01 8.30 -8.10
CA HIS A 135 11.82 9.08 -9.04
C HIS A 135 11.46 10.58 -9.06
N ASN A 136 10.19 10.94 -8.81
CA ASN A 136 9.76 12.34 -8.78
C ASN A 136 10.26 13.13 -7.55
N LEU A 137 10.56 12.44 -6.44
CA LEU A 137 11.09 13.07 -5.22
C LEU A 137 12.63 13.06 -5.17
N ALA A 138 13.28 12.25 -6.01
CA ALA A 138 14.73 12.07 -5.97
C ALA A 138 15.51 13.37 -6.21
N LEU A 139 14.98 14.25 -7.07
CA LEU A 139 15.60 15.55 -7.38
C LEU A 139 15.45 16.59 -6.25
N GLU A 140 14.49 16.40 -5.34
CA GLU A 140 14.25 17.29 -4.20
C GLU A 140 15.02 16.86 -2.94
N ILE A 141 15.41 15.58 -2.87
CA ILE A 141 16.18 15.01 -1.75
C ILE A 141 17.70 15.21 -1.92
N GLN A 142 18.19 15.44 -3.15
CA GLN A 142 19.60 15.73 -3.45
C GLN A 142 19.96 17.20 -3.18
#